data_AF-A0A914V7N6-F1
#
_entry.id   AF-A0A914V7N6-F1
#
_cell.length_a   1.000
_cell.length_b   1.000
_cell.length_c   1.000
_cell.angle_alpha   90.00
_cell.angle_beta   90.00
_cell.angle_gamma   90.00
#
_symmetry.space_group_name_H-M   'P 1'
#
loop_
_entity.id
_entity.type
_entity.pdbx_description
1 polymer ?
#
loop_
_entity_poly.entity_id
_entity_poly.type
_entity_poly.pdbx_seq_one_letter_code
_entity_poly.pdbx_strand_id
1 'polypeptide(L)'
;MNFLGSFLSAIKPRNDDDSIDRLNYYYTCVIILVLSITISAKQYVGAPIQCWVPAQFTGAWEQYAENFCFVQNTYWLPLNDHIPTRHVERDQRQIGYYQWVPFILAMEAVFFYVPCIFWRQMNWQSGIDILSIIKMAGDTENIHGEARAKAVNTITQHLEDSIALQESFSKRTTSTWRSIFLQFGKAKGYYVTFLYVATKMLYILNVAIQFLVMNDFLGQDNHLWGLQILYDLANGREWEESGNFPRVTLCDFE
;
A
#
# COMPACT_ATOMS: atom_id res chain seq x y z
N MET A 1 3.17 -9.07 -24.15
CA MET A 1 4.06 -8.40 -23.17
C MET A 1 3.53 -8.71 -21.78
N ASN A 2 4.31 -9.40 -20.94
CA ASN A 2 3.83 -9.87 -19.64
C ASN A 2 3.84 -8.70 -18.64
N PHE A 3 2.72 -7.98 -18.55
CA PHE A 3 2.53 -6.84 -17.64
C PHE A 3 2.96 -7.16 -16.20
N LEU A 4 2.62 -8.37 -15.75
CA LEU A 4 2.94 -8.89 -14.43
C LEU A 4 4.47 -9.03 -14.20
N GLY A 5 5.21 -9.49 -15.22
CA GLY A 5 6.67 -9.58 -15.15
C GLY A 5 7.34 -8.20 -15.12
N SER A 6 6.80 -7.24 -15.87
CA SER A 6 7.29 -5.85 -15.85
C SER A 6 7.04 -5.18 -14.50
N PHE A 7 5.87 -5.42 -13.90
CA PHE A 7 5.50 -4.88 -12.60
C PHE A 7 6.34 -5.48 -11.47
N LEU A 8 6.55 -6.80 -11.46
CA LEU A 8 7.43 -7.46 -10.49
C LEU A 8 8.89 -7.02 -10.61
N SER A 9 9.36 -6.79 -11.85
CA SER A 9 10.69 -6.23 -12.09
C SER A 9 10.82 -4.80 -11.53
N ALA A 10 9.78 -3.99 -11.65
CA ALA A 10 9.76 -2.62 -11.13
C ALA A 10 9.80 -2.57 -9.59
N ILE A 11 9.19 -3.56 -8.92
CA ILE A 11 9.16 -3.64 -7.45
C ILE A 11 10.48 -4.20 -6.88
N LYS A 12 11.33 -4.84 -7.68
CA LYS A 12 12.57 -5.47 -7.19
C LYS A 12 13.43 -4.49 -6.33
N PRO A 13 13.93 -4.94 -5.16
CA PRO A 13 14.73 -4.09 -4.31
C PRO A 13 16.03 -3.66 -4.99
N ARG A 14 16.40 -2.39 -4.79
CA ARG A 14 17.64 -1.81 -5.29
C ARG A 14 18.62 -1.56 -4.14
N ASN A 15 19.88 -1.36 -4.49
CA ASN A 15 20.96 -1.18 -3.52
C ASN A 15 20.99 0.23 -2.91
N ASP A 16 20.23 1.19 -3.45
CA ASP A 16 20.08 2.54 -2.90
C ASP A 16 19.00 2.64 -1.81
N ASP A 17 18.26 1.58 -1.55
CA ASP A 17 17.14 1.57 -0.61
C ASP A 17 17.53 1.07 0.79
N ASP A 18 16.99 1.71 1.84
CA ASP A 18 17.12 1.22 3.21
C ASP A 18 16.24 0.00 3.49
N SER A 19 16.55 -0.75 4.56
CA SER A 19 15.73 -1.86 5.02
C SER A 19 14.28 -1.44 5.31
N ILE A 20 14.08 -0.24 5.87
CA ILE A 20 12.73 0.29 6.19
C ILE A 20 11.97 0.65 4.90
N ASP A 21 12.65 1.13 3.86
CA ASP A 21 12.00 1.41 2.58
C ASP A 21 11.53 0.12 1.94
N ARG A 22 12.42 -0.90 1.91
CA ARG A 22 12.07 -2.24 1.42
C ARG A 22 10.89 -2.84 2.19
N LEU A 23 10.81 -2.63 3.50
CA LEU A 23 9.64 -3.04 4.29
C LEU A 23 8.34 -2.45 3.73
N ASN A 24 8.34 -1.15 3.46
CA ASN A 24 7.13 -0.45 2.99
C ASN A 24 6.79 -0.73 1.53
N TYR A 25 7.67 -0.36 0.58
CA TYR A 25 7.29 -0.42 -0.84
C TYR A 25 7.37 -1.83 -1.43
N TYR A 26 8.20 -2.72 -0.87
CA TYR A 26 8.40 -4.08 -1.38
C TYR A 26 7.59 -5.10 -0.60
N TYR A 27 7.91 -5.33 0.67
CA TYR A 27 7.30 -6.41 1.45
C TYR A 27 5.81 -6.16 1.71
N THR A 28 5.45 -4.99 2.25
CA THR A 28 4.04 -4.65 2.51
C THR A 28 3.22 -4.64 1.21
N CYS A 29 3.73 -4.04 0.14
CA CYS A 29 3.05 -4.04 -1.17
C CYS A 29 2.82 -5.46 -1.71
N VAL A 30 3.83 -6.33 -1.70
CA VAL A 30 3.71 -7.72 -2.18
C VAL A 30 2.73 -8.51 -1.32
N ILE A 31 2.77 -8.38 0.01
CA ILE A 31 1.85 -9.06 0.92
C ILE A 31 0.40 -8.64 0.64
N ILE A 32 0.13 -7.34 0.60
CA ILE A 32 -1.21 -6.81 0.34
C ILE A 32 -1.71 -7.25 -1.05
N LEU A 33 -0.84 -7.23 -2.06
CA LEU A 33 -1.20 -7.65 -3.41
C LEU A 33 -1.53 -9.14 -3.50
N VAL A 34 -0.77 -10.01 -2.82
CA VAL A 34 -1.08 -11.45 -2.74
C VAL A 34 -2.41 -11.69 -2.03
N LEU A 35 -2.68 -10.96 -0.93
CA LEU A 35 -3.95 -11.04 -0.21
C LEU A 35 -5.12 -10.57 -1.09
N SER A 36 -4.97 -9.45 -1.78
CA SER A 36 -5.98 -8.93 -2.73
C SER A 36 -6.28 -9.93 -3.84
N ILE A 37 -5.26 -10.55 -4.45
CA ILE A 37 -5.44 -11.59 -5.48
C ILE A 37 -6.14 -12.82 -4.91
N THR A 38 -5.76 -13.25 -3.70
CA THR A 38 -6.33 -14.44 -3.05
C THR A 38 -7.82 -14.24 -2.73
N ILE A 39 -8.18 -13.07 -2.19
CA ILE A 39 -9.57 -12.71 -1.91
C ILE A 39 -10.36 -12.59 -3.21
N SER A 40 -9.79 -11.94 -4.24
CA SER A 40 -10.41 -11.83 -5.56
C SER A 40 -10.69 -13.21 -6.18
N ALA A 41 -9.74 -14.14 -6.08
CA ALA A 41 -9.94 -15.50 -6.56
C ALA A 41 -11.10 -16.20 -5.83
N LYS A 42 -11.20 -16.03 -4.51
CA LYS A 42 -12.30 -16.59 -3.72
C LYS A 42 -13.66 -15.96 -4.09
N GLN A 43 -13.70 -14.67 -4.40
CA GLN A 43 -14.94 -13.95 -4.68
C GLN A 43 -15.47 -14.12 -6.10
N TYR A 44 -14.58 -14.13 -7.11
CA TYR A 44 -14.99 -14.17 -8.52
C TYR A 44 -14.97 -15.57 -9.13
N VAL A 45 -14.11 -16.47 -8.63
CA VAL A 45 -13.98 -17.83 -9.15
C VAL A 45 -14.63 -18.84 -8.20
N GLY A 46 -14.55 -18.58 -6.90
CA GLY A 46 -15.21 -19.40 -5.88
C GLY A 46 -16.65 -18.96 -5.59
N ALA A 47 -17.22 -19.57 -4.55
CA ALA A 47 -18.46 -19.09 -3.94
C ALA A 47 -18.13 -18.06 -2.84
N PRO A 48 -18.51 -16.77 -3.00
CA PRO A 48 -18.27 -15.72 -2.01
C PRO A 48 -19.15 -15.85 -0.78
N ILE A 49 -20.38 -16.35 -0.96
CA ILE A 49 -21.38 -16.59 0.09
C ILE A 49 -22.08 -17.92 -0.17
N GLN A 50 -22.62 -18.53 0.88
CA GLN A 50 -23.47 -19.71 0.81
C GLN A 50 -24.73 -19.41 1.63
N CYS A 51 -25.89 -19.53 0.99
CA CYS A 51 -27.15 -19.13 1.60
C CYS A 51 -27.91 -20.35 2.12
N TRP A 52 -28.43 -20.27 3.34
CA TRP A 52 -29.40 -21.23 3.83
C TRP A 52 -30.77 -20.92 3.20
N VAL A 53 -31.09 -21.61 2.09
CA VAL A 53 -32.34 -21.41 1.35
C VAL A 53 -33.39 -22.49 1.67
N PRO A 54 -34.69 -22.24 1.43
CA PRO A 54 -35.73 -23.23 1.62
C PRO A 54 -35.56 -24.47 0.74
N ALA A 55 -35.97 -25.65 1.25
CA ALA A 55 -35.78 -26.93 0.56
C ALA A 55 -36.51 -27.06 -0.79
N GLN A 56 -37.50 -26.21 -1.08
CA GLN A 56 -38.18 -26.18 -2.37
C GLN A 56 -37.38 -25.51 -3.50
N PHE A 57 -36.28 -24.81 -3.20
CA PHE A 57 -35.47 -24.16 -4.23
C PHE A 57 -34.71 -25.21 -5.05
N THR A 58 -34.73 -25.05 -6.38
CA THR A 58 -33.83 -25.81 -7.25
C THR A 58 -32.44 -25.20 -7.20
N GLY A 59 -31.40 -25.93 -7.63
CA GLY A 59 -30.02 -25.40 -7.62
C GLY A 59 -29.84 -24.09 -8.40
N ALA A 60 -30.67 -23.81 -9.41
CA ALA A 60 -30.65 -22.54 -10.11
C ALA A 60 -31.20 -21.38 -9.26
N TRP A 61 -32.24 -21.63 -8.46
CA TRP A 61 -32.80 -20.64 -7.52
C TRP A 61 -31.86 -20.39 -6.35
N GLU A 62 -31.16 -21.42 -5.87
CA GLU A 62 -30.10 -21.29 -4.86
C GLU A 62 -28.97 -20.37 -5.35
N GLN A 63 -28.43 -20.62 -6.56
CA GLN A 63 -27.41 -19.76 -7.17
C GLN A 63 -27.90 -18.32 -7.38
N TYR A 64 -29.18 -18.15 -7.75
CA TYR A 64 -29.76 -16.81 -7.87
C TYR A 64 -29.82 -16.11 -6.52
N ALA A 65 -30.28 -16.78 -5.47
CA ALA A 65 -30.36 -16.25 -4.12
C ALA A 65 -28.98 -15.86 -3.57
N GLU A 66 -27.97 -16.71 -3.78
CA GLU A 66 -26.58 -16.42 -3.38
C GLU A 66 -26.05 -15.17 -4.08
N ASN A 67 -26.24 -15.04 -5.39
CA ASN A 67 -25.79 -13.87 -6.14
C ASN A 67 -26.57 -12.61 -5.75
N PHE A 68 -27.89 -12.72 -5.55
CA PHE A 68 -28.72 -11.62 -5.09
C PHE A 68 -28.26 -11.11 -3.73
N CYS A 69 -28.11 -12.01 -2.75
CA CYS A 69 -27.66 -11.67 -1.41
C CYS A 69 -26.23 -11.15 -1.37
N PHE A 70 -25.35 -11.66 -2.23
CA PHE A 70 -24.02 -11.11 -2.35
C PHE A 70 -24.04 -9.67 -2.85
N VAL A 71 -24.92 -9.31 -3.79
CA VAL A 71 -24.99 -7.95 -4.39
C VAL A 71 -25.78 -6.95 -3.54
N GLN A 72 -26.89 -7.36 -2.92
CA GLN A 72 -27.79 -6.49 -2.13
C GLN A 72 -27.29 -6.16 -0.71
N ASN A 73 -26.04 -6.50 -0.39
CA ASN A 73 -25.47 -6.46 0.96
C ASN A 73 -26.21 -7.37 1.95
N THR A 74 -25.57 -7.62 3.09
CA THR A 74 -26.14 -8.42 4.18
C THR A 74 -26.03 -7.65 5.48
N TYR A 75 -26.86 -7.92 6.47
CA TYR A 75 -26.77 -7.26 7.78
C TYR A 75 -26.47 -8.29 8.87
N TRP A 76 -25.82 -7.83 9.93
CA TRP A 76 -25.52 -8.68 11.09
C TRP A 76 -26.44 -8.37 12.27
N LEU A 77 -26.86 -9.42 12.96
CA LEU A 77 -27.61 -9.37 14.21
C LEU A 77 -27.05 -10.44 15.17
N PRO A 78 -26.97 -10.14 16.48
CA PRO A 78 -26.74 -11.17 17.49
C PRO A 78 -27.81 -12.26 17.39
N LEU A 79 -27.43 -13.52 17.58
CA LEU A 79 -28.33 -14.68 17.42
C LEU A 79 -29.56 -14.64 18.36
N ASN A 80 -29.45 -13.97 19.50
CA ASN A 80 -30.52 -13.86 20.50
C ASN A 80 -31.41 -12.63 20.29
N ASP A 81 -31.07 -11.74 19.36
CA ASP A 81 -31.86 -10.54 19.08
C ASP A 81 -33.00 -10.83 18.10
N HIS A 82 -34.11 -10.11 18.29
CA HIS A 82 -35.22 -10.12 17.36
C HIS A 82 -34.86 -9.37 16.06
N ILE A 83 -35.26 -9.94 14.91
CA ILE A 83 -35.11 -9.30 13.60
C ILE A 83 -36.03 -8.07 13.50
N PRO A 84 -35.51 -6.83 13.50
CA PRO A 84 -36.34 -5.62 13.55
C PRO A 84 -37.37 -5.58 12.43
N THR A 85 -38.62 -5.18 12.70
CA THR A 85 -39.66 -5.07 11.65
C THR A 85 -39.47 -3.86 10.75
N ARG A 86 -38.72 -2.84 11.16
CA ARG A 86 -38.46 -1.63 10.37
C ARG A 86 -37.24 -1.84 9.49
N HIS A 87 -37.41 -1.72 8.18
CA HIS A 87 -36.32 -1.83 7.20
C HIS A 87 -35.17 -0.84 7.47
N VAL A 88 -35.49 0.38 7.91
CA VAL A 88 -34.48 1.42 8.22
C VAL A 88 -33.45 0.95 9.27
N GLU A 89 -33.86 0.16 10.26
CA GLU A 89 -32.95 -0.35 11.29
C GLU A 89 -32.07 -1.49 10.78
N ARG A 90 -32.53 -2.22 9.75
CA ARG A 90 -31.74 -3.25 9.06
C ARG A 90 -30.70 -2.61 8.15
N ASP A 91 -31.10 -1.56 7.42
CA ASP A 91 -30.24 -0.82 6.50
C ASP A 91 -29.03 -0.20 7.20
N GLN A 92 -29.23 0.32 8.42
CA GLN A 92 -28.14 0.87 9.25
C GLN A 92 -27.12 -0.17 9.71
N ARG A 93 -27.48 -1.46 9.71
CA ARG A 93 -26.62 -2.57 10.13
C ARG A 93 -26.05 -3.36 8.95
N GLN A 94 -26.22 -2.86 7.73
CA GLN A 94 -25.71 -3.50 6.53
C GLN A 94 -24.19 -3.48 6.47
N ILE A 95 -23.64 -4.58 5.98
CA ILE A 95 -22.23 -4.84 5.82
C ILE A 95 -21.95 -4.99 4.32
N GLY A 96 -21.36 -3.94 3.75
CA GLY A 96 -20.96 -3.90 2.33
C GLY A 96 -19.46 -4.07 2.09
N TYR A 97 -18.63 -3.98 3.14
CA TYR A 97 -17.16 -3.93 2.95
C TYR A 97 -16.60 -5.21 2.30
N TYR A 98 -17.19 -6.40 2.54
CA TYR A 98 -16.67 -7.66 1.97
C TYR A 98 -16.55 -7.63 0.45
N GLN A 99 -17.48 -6.99 -0.27
CA GLN A 99 -17.43 -6.87 -1.73
C GLN A 99 -16.24 -6.03 -2.21
N TRP A 100 -15.86 -5.00 -1.43
CA TRP A 100 -14.91 -3.96 -1.84
C TRP A 100 -13.48 -4.22 -1.35
N VAL A 101 -13.30 -5.08 -0.35
CA VAL A 101 -11.99 -5.43 0.24
C VAL A 101 -10.90 -5.69 -0.80
N PRO A 102 -11.06 -6.56 -1.83
CA PRO A 102 -9.96 -6.82 -2.77
C PRO A 102 -9.52 -5.58 -3.55
N PHE A 103 -10.47 -4.69 -3.89
CA PHE A 103 -10.19 -3.47 -4.64
C PHE A 103 -9.47 -2.43 -3.78
N ILE A 104 -9.92 -2.27 -2.53
CA ILE A 104 -9.26 -1.40 -1.58
C ILE A 104 -7.83 -1.89 -1.36
N LEU A 105 -7.61 -3.17 -1.03
CA LEU A 105 -6.27 -3.74 -0.86
C LEU A 105 -5.38 -3.55 -2.10
N ALA A 106 -5.91 -3.75 -3.30
CA ALA A 106 -5.16 -3.50 -4.54
C ALA A 106 -4.73 -2.04 -4.66
N MET A 107 -5.62 -1.11 -4.29
CA MET A 107 -5.33 0.32 -4.27
C MET A 107 -4.29 0.67 -3.19
N GLU A 108 -4.39 0.10 -2.00
CA GLU A 108 -3.40 0.30 -0.92
C GLU A 108 -2.00 -0.13 -1.37
N ALA A 109 -1.89 -1.29 -2.02
CA ALA A 109 -0.61 -1.78 -2.55
C ALA A 109 0.02 -0.78 -3.53
N VAL A 110 -0.78 -0.15 -4.41
CA VAL A 110 -0.30 0.90 -5.31
C VAL A 110 0.19 2.11 -4.53
N PHE A 111 -0.56 2.56 -3.52
CA PHE A 111 -0.17 3.71 -2.71
C PHE A 111 1.12 3.48 -1.90
N PHE A 112 1.35 2.28 -1.37
CA PHE A 112 2.63 1.91 -0.73
C PHE A 112 3.83 2.01 -1.68
N TYR A 113 3.61 1.93 -2.99
CA TYR A 113 4.65 2.07 -3.99
C TYR A 113 4.89 3.52 -4.45
N VAL A 114 3.94 4.45 -4.20
CA VAL A 114 4.03 5.86 -4.62
C VAL A 114 5.27 6.59 -4.07
N PRO A 115 5.66 6.48 -2.78
CA PRO A 115 6.84 7.17 -2.27
C PRO A 115 8.13 6.71 -2.96
N CYS A 116 8.21 5.43 -3.35
CA CYS A 116 9.34 4.89 -4.11
C CYS A 116 9.40 5.47 -5.53
N ILE A 117 8.26 5.60 -6.22
CA ILE A 117 8.18 6.28 -7.52
C ILE A 117 8.65 7.74 -7.37
N PHE A 118 8.20 8.44 -6.33
CA PHE A 118 8.59 9.82 -6.06
C PHE A 118 10.11 9.96 -5.91
N TRP A 119 10.74 9.11 -5.10
CA TRP A 119 12.20 9.06 -4.96
C TRP A 119 12.89 8.84 -6.31
N ARG A 120 12.49 7.80 -7.05
CA ARG A 120 13.11 7.43 -8.34
C ARG A 120 12.99 8.53 -9.38
N GLN A 121 11.82 9.16 -9.49
CA GLN A 121 11.56 10.20 -10.49
C GLN A 121 12.29 11.52 -10.17
N MET A 122 12.37 11.87 -8.89
CA MET A 122 13.05 13.10 -8.45
C MET A 122 14.56 12.93 -8.36
N ASN A 123 15.05 11.74 -8.00
CA ASN A 123 16.49 11.48 -7.89
C ASN A 123 17.20 11.62 -9.25
N TRP A 124 16.54 11.24 -10.35
CA TRP A 124 17.06 11.48 -11.71
C TRP A 124 17.35 12.97 -11.96
N GLN A 125 16.57 13.88 -11.35
CA GLN A 125 16.76 15.31 -11.53
C GLN A 125 17.90 15.88 -10.68
N SER A 126 18.46 15.12 -9.73
CA SER A 126 19.57 15.54 -8.85
C SER A 126 20.87 15.76 -9.62
N GLY A 127 21.02 15.15 -10.81
CA GLY A 127 22.27 15.16 -11.56
C GLY A 127 23.37 14.27 -10.97
N ILE A 128 23.09 13.59 -9.85
CA ILE A 128 23.98 12.62 -9.20
C ILE A 128 23.31 11.26 -9.31
N ASP A 129 23.94 10.34 -10.02
CA ASP A 129 23.47 8.95 -10.10
C ASP A 129 23.95 8.18 -8.87
N ILE A 130 23.21 8.33 -7.76
CA ILE A 130 23.49 7.68 -6.48
C ILE A 130 23.59 6.15 -6.64
N LEU A 131 22.78 5.58 -7.53
CA LEU A 131 22.74 4.14 -7.73
C LEU A 131 24.05 3.62 -8.32
N SER A 132 24.61 4.28 -9.33
CA SER A 132 25.90 3.84 -9.90
C SER A 132 27.04 4.01 -8.92
N ILE A 133 27.04 5.09 -8.11
CA ILE A 133 28.05 5.30 -7.07
C ILE A 133 27.99 4.18 -6.02
N ILE A 134 26.81 3.87 -5.50
CA ILE A 134 26.63 2.79 -4.51
C ILE A 134 27.02 1.44 -5.11
N LYS A 135 26.64 1.18 -6.36
CA LYS A 135 26.98 -0.07 -7.03
C LYS A 135 28.48 -0.22 -7.24
N MET A 136 29.14 0.83 -7.75
CA MET A 136 30.60 0.84 -7.91
C MET A 136 31.31 0.69 -6.56
N ALA A 137 30.83 1.36 -5.51
CA ALA A 137 31.38 1.21 -4.17
C ALA A 137 31.22 -0.22 -3.64
N GLY A 138 30.06 -0.86 -3.82
CA GLY A 138 29.86 -2.27 -3.46
C GLY A 138 30.75 -3.22 -4.27
N ASP A 139 30.89 -2.99 -5.57
CA ASP A 139 31.74 -3.80 -6.44
C ASP A 139 33.23 -3.65 -6.07
N THR A 140 33.66 -2.48 -5.56
CA THR A 140 35.05 -2.27 -5.10
C THR A 140 35.45 -3.09 -3.87
N GLU A 141 34.49 -3.58 -3.09
CA GLU A 141 34.77 -4.43 -1.92
C GLU A 141 35.46 -5.74 -2.34
N ASN A 142 35.07 -6.29 -3.50
CA ASN A 142 35.58 -7.56 -4.01
C ASN A 142 36.80 -7.41 -4.95
N ILE A 143 37.25 -6.17 -5.20
CA ILE A 143 38.35 -5.87 -6.11
C ILE A 143 39.62 -5.57 -5.29
N HIS A 144 40.76 -6.13 -5.72
CA HIS A 144 42.04 -5.96 -5.03
C HIS A 144 43.13 -5.36 -5.94
N GLY A 145 44.14 -4.75 -5.32
CA GLY A 145 45.30 -4.19 -6.02
C GLY A 145 45.00 -2.94 -6.86
N GLU A 146 45.67 -2.82 -8.01
CA GLU A 146 45.63 -1.64 -8.89
C GLU A 146 44.21 -1.36 -9.46
N ALA A 147 43.41 -2.41 -9.65
CA ALA A 147 42.02 -2.29 -10.11
C ALA A 147 41.13 -1.57 -9.09
N ARG A 148 41.36 -1.76 -7.78
CA ARG A 148 40.64 -1.05 -6.72
C ARG A 148 41.00 0.43 -6.71
N ALA A 149 42.28 0.75 -6.87
CA ALA A 149 42.75 2.14 -6.94
C ALA A 149 42.11 2.89 -8.13
N LYS A 150 42.01 2.25 -9.29
CA LYS A 150 41.34 2.81 -10.47
C LYS A 150 39.84 3.05 -10.21
N ALA A 151 39.13 2.09 -9.63
CA ALA A 151 37.71 2.23 -9.35
C ALA A 151 37.42 3.31 -8.29
N VAL A 152 38.24 3.41 -7.23
CA VAL A 152 38.13 4.49 -6.23
C VAL A 152 38.38 5.87 -6.87
N ASN A 153 39.36 5.98 -7.77
CA ASN A 153 39.59 7.22 -8.51
C ASN A 153 38.38 7.59 -9.39
N THR A 154 37.76 6.63 -10.06
CA THR A 154 36.53 6.86 -10.83
C THR A 154 35.38 7.36 -9.97
N ILE A 155 35.18 6.76 -8.78
CA ILE A 155 34.15 7.22 -7.81
C ILE A 155 34.45 8.66 -7.35
N THR A 156 35.72 8.95 -7.06
CA THR A 156 36.15 10.28 -6.60
C THR A 156 35.92 11.33 -7.69
N GLN A 157 36.27 11.03 -8.94
CA GLN A 157 36.00 11.90 -10.10
C GLN A 157 34.51 12.18 -10.27
N HIS A 158 33.65 11.17 -10.17
CA HIS A 158 32.19 11.37 -10.22
C HIS A 158 31.68 12.28 -9.10
N LEU A 159 32.26 12.18 -7.90
CA LEU A 159 31.88 13.02 -6.76
C LEU A 159 32.36 14.47 -6.96
N GLU A 160 33.59 14.65 -7.45
CA GLU A 160 34.16 15.96 -7.79
C GLU A 160 33.34 16.66 -8.89
N ASP A 161 33.01 15.96 -9.97
CA ASP A 161 32.17 16.48 -11.05
C ASP A 161 30.78 16.87 -10.54
N SER A 162 30.21 16.07 -9.64
CA SER A 162 28.91 16.36 -9.01
C SER A 162 28.94 17.63 -8.16
N ILE A 163 30.02 17.85 -7.39
CA ILE A 163 30.22 19.05 -6.58
C ILE A 163 30.45 20.27 -7.47
N ALA A 164 31.27 20.13 -8.53
CA ALA A 164 31.53 21.21 -9.48
C ALA A 164 30.25 21.65 -10.21
N LEU A 165 29.39 20.69 -10.59
CA LEU A 165 28.07 20.99 -11.16
C LEU A 165 27.20 21.78 -10.17
N GLN A 166 27.17 21.40 -8.89
CA GLN A 166 26.42 22.13 -7.85
C GLN A 166 26.92 23.58 -7.69
N GLU A 167 28.24 23.81 -7.69
CA GLU A 167 28.80 25.17 -7.64
C GLU A 167 28.39 26.01 -8.85
N SER A 168 28.36 25.41 -10.04
CA SER A 168 27.97 26.10 -11.27
C SER A 168 26.49 26.55 -11.23
N PHE A 169 25.61 25.73 -10.66
CA PHE A 169 24.20 26.09 -10.44
C PHE A 169 24.04 27.16 -9.36
N SER A 170 24.86 27.12 -8.30
CA SER A 170 24.90 28.14 -7.25
C SER A 170 25.21 29.53 -7.81
N LYS A 171 26.27 29.62 -8.62
CA LYS A 171 26.74 30.89 -9.23
C LYS A 171 25.77 31.46 -10.27
N ARG A 172 24.94 30.62 -10.91
CA ARG A 172 23.97 31.03 -11.96
C ARG A 172 22.63 31.54 -11.40
N THR A 173 22.43 31.49 -10.08
CA THR A 173 21.14 31.84 -9.46
C THR A 173 20.97 33.36 -9.34
N THR A 174 20.41 33.99 -10.38
CA THR A 174 19.84 35.34 -10.35
C THR A 174 18.31 35.26 -10.40
N SER A 175 17.68 35.60 -9.27
CA SER A 175 16.30 36.09 -9.08
C SER A 175 15.27 35.81 -10.19
N THR A 176 14.49 34.73 -10.08
CA THR A 176 13.10 34.71 -10.58
C THR A 176 12.24 33.74 -9.76
N TRP A 177 11.09 34.23 -9.27
CA TRP A 177 10.15 33.50 -8.40
C TRP A 177 9.68 32.13 -8.94
N ARG A 178 9.64 31.96 -10.28
CA ARG A 178 9.32 30.67 -10.94
C ARG A 178 10.40 29.59 -10.79
N SER A 179 11.63 29.97 -10.48
CA SER A 179 12.75 29.03 -10.33
C SER A 179 12.80 28.40 -8.93
N ILE A 180 12.14 29.01 -7.94
CA ILE A 180 12.18 28.60 -6.54
C ILE A 180 11.58 27.18 -6.37
N PHE A 181 10.41 26.90 -6.96
CA PHE A 181 9.72 25.62 -6.79
C PHE A 181 10.43 24.43 -7.48
N LEU A 182 11.04 24.66 -8.66
CA LEU A 182 11.71 23.62 -9.46
C LEU A 182 13.20 23.46 -9.15
N GLN A 183 13.83 24.45 -8.49
CA GLN A 183 15.26 24.44 -8.14
C GLN A 183 15.52 24.44 -6.63
N PHE A 184 14.50 24.17 -5.79
CA PHE A 184 14.67 24.03 -4.34
C PHE A 184 15.86 23.11 -4.03
N GLY A 185 16.96 23.68 -3.53
CA GLY A 185 18.13 22.96 -3.02
C GLY A 185 19.22 22.56 -4.02
N LYS A 186 18.99 22.60 -5.35
CA LYS A 186 20.04 22.20 -6.34
C LYS A 186 21.26 23.13 -6.34
N ALA A 187 21.03 24.42 -6.07
CA ALA A 187 22.07 25.45 -5.99
C ALA A 187 22.88 25.42 -4.68
N LYS A 188 22.43 24.70 -3.65
CA LYS A 188 23.01 24.75 -2.29
C LYS A 188 23.45 23.37 -1.78
N GLY A 189 23.53 22.36 -2.65
CA GLY A 189 24.06 21.02 -2.32
C GLY A 189 23.16 20.13 -1.44
N TYR A 190 22.17 20.69 -0.73
CA TYR A 190 21.27 19.93 0.15
C TYR A 190 20.06 19.29 -0.57
N TYR A 191 19.99 19.34 -1.90
CA TYR A 191 18.85 18.81 -2.68
C TYR A 191 18.56 17.34 -2.38
N VAL A 192 19.58 16.48 -2.44
CA VAL A 192 19.45 15.04 -2.25
C VAL A 192 18.99 14.73 -0.82
N THR A 193 19.59 15.39 0.17
CA THR A 193 19.22 15.23 1.58
C THR A 193 17.78 15.65 1.84
N PHE A 194 17.35 16.80 1.29
CA PHE A 194 15.97 17.25 1.41
C PHE A 194 15.00 16.30 0.72
N LEU A 195 15.34 15.83 -0.49
CA LEU A 195 14.52 14.87 -1.23
C LEU A 195 14.35 13.56 -0.46
N TYR A 196 15.42 13.07 0.15
CA TYR A 196 15.40 11.87 0.96
C TYR A 196 14.49 12.04 2.18
N VAL A 197 14.66 13.13 2.94
CA VAL A 197 13.78 13.44 4.09
C VAL A 197 12.32 13.59 3.66
N ALA A 198 12.06 14.28 2.54
CA ALA A 198 10.72 14.44 2.00
C ALA A 198 10.09 13.08 1.62
N THR A 199 10.88 12.18 1.04
CA THR A 199 10.44 10.81 0.72
C THR A 199 10.08 10.03 1.99
N LYS A 200 10.88 10.14 3.06
CA LYS A 200 10.57 9.50 4.35
C LYS A 200 9.29 10.07 4.98
N MET A 201 9.10 11.38 4.93
CA MET A 201 7.85 12.01 5.37
C MET A 201 6.66 11.53 4.55
N LEU A 202 6.84 11.31 3.24
CA LEU A 202 5.80 10.76 2.37
C LEU A 202 5.46 9.30 2.71
N TYR A 203 6.43 8.47 3.10
CA TYR A 203 6.14 7.12 3.62
C TYR A 203 5.30 7.17 4.90
N ILE A 204 5.67 8.02 5.86
CA ILE A 204 4.92 8.18 7.13
C ILE A 204 3.51 8.67 6.85
N LEU A 205 3.37 9.69 6.00
CA LEU A 205 2.08 10.22 5.60
C LEU A 205 1.23 9.16 4.90
N ASN A 206 1.84 8.37 4.01
CA ASN A 206 1.14 7.27 3.34
C ASN A 206 0.60 6.26 4.35
N VAL A 207 1.43 5.79 5.30
CA VAL A 207 0.98 4.85 6.35
C VAL A 207 -0.19 5.43 7.15
N ALA A 208 -0.11 6.71 7.54
CA ALA A 208 -1.20 7.37 8.28
C ALA A 208 -2.50 7.44 7.46
N ILE A 209 -2.40 7.80 6.17
CA ILE A 209 -3.56 7.88 5.27
C ILE A 209 -4.18 6.49 5.07
N GLN A 210 -3.36 5.47 4.75
CA GLN A 210 -3.85 4.10 4.57
C GLN A 210 -4.58 3.59 5.82
N PHE A 211 -4.04 3.88 7.00
CA PHE A 211 -4.67 3.50 8.27
C PHE A 211 -6.03 4.18 8.47
N LEU A 212 -6.14 5.48 8.16
CA LEU A 212 -7.41 6.21 8.24
C LEU A 212 -8.45 5.71 7.22
N VAL A 213 -8.01 5.44 5.99
CA VAL A 213 -8.87 4.87 4.93
C VAL A 213 -9.41 3.51 5.36
N MET A 214 -8.58 2.63 5.93
CA MET A 214 -9.02 1.33 6.43
C MET A 214 -9.98 1.46 7.61
N ASN A 215 -9.77 2.42 8.52
CA ASN A 215 -10.67 2.66 9.65
C ASN A 215 -12.06 3.10 9.20
N ASP A 216 -12.11 4.05 8.26
CA ASP A 216 -13.36 4.56 7.67
C ASP A 216 -14.07 3.46 6.87
N PHE A 217 -13.33 2.71 6.07
CA PHE A 217 -13.86 1.62 5.25
C PHE A 217 -14.50 0.48 6.06
N LEU A 218 -13.91 0.13 7.21
CA LEU A 218 -14.45 -0.91 8.09
C LEU A 218 -15.60 -0.41 8.98
N GLY A 219 -15.90 0.89 8.98
CA GLY A 219 -16.98 1.48 9.78
C GLY A 219 -16.75 1.33 11.29
N GLN A 220 -15.50 1.31 11.74
CA GLN A 220 -15.15 1.11 13.14
C GLN A 220 -15.09 2.45 13.88
N ASP A 221 -15.82 2.55 15.01
CA ASP A 221 -15.88 3.76 15.83
C ASP A 221 -14.56 4.10 16.53
N ASN A 222 -13.70 3.10 16.74
CA ASN A 222 -12.44 3.26 17.46
C ASN A 222 -11.24 3.27 16.52
N HIS A 223 -10.45 4.36 16.55
CA HIS A 223 -9.20 4.48 15.77
C HIS A 223 -8.14 3.41 16.11
N LEU A 224 -8.25 2.71 17.24
CA LEU A 224 -7.38 1.60 17.63
C LEU A 224 -8.11 0.25 17.52
N TRP A 225 -9.03 0.11 16.57
CA TRP A 225 -9.83 -1.10 16.36
C TRP A 225 -8.99 -2.37 16.30
N GLY A 226 -7.80 -2.34 15.68
CA GLY A 226 -6.92 -3.51 15.58
C GLY A 226 -6.45 -4.03 16.94
N LEU A 227 -6.08 -3.16 17.87
CA LEU A 227 -5.68 -3.57 19.22
C LEU A 227 -6.88 -4.05 20.04
N GLN A 228 -8.03 -3.42 19.86
CA GLN A 228 -9.26 -3.83 20.53
C GLN A 228 -9.69 -5.23 20.10
N ILE A 229 -9.66 -5.54 18.80
CA ILE A 229 -9.99 -6.87 18.30
C ILE A 229 -9.02 -7.93 18.82
N LEU A 230 -7.72 -7.61 18.87
CA LEU A 230 -6.73 -8.53 19.45
C LEU A 230 -6.97 -8.76 20.95
N TYR A 231 -7.36 -7.70 21.68
CA TYR A 231 -7.71 -7.81 23.09
C TYR A 231 -9.00 -8.62 23.31
N ASP A 232 -10.04 -8.38 22.52
CA ASP A 232 -11.30 -9.12 22.60
C ASP A 232 -11.06 -10.61 22.29
N LEU A 233 -10.27 -10.91 21.25
CA LEU A 233 -9.91 -12.28 20.89
C LEU A 233 -9.06 -12.97 21.99
N ALA A 234 -8.12 -12.24 22.60
CA ALA A 234 -7.32 -12.78 23.71
C ALA A 234 -8.15 -13.08 24.96
N ASN A 235 -9.26 -12.37 25.17
CA ASN A 235 -10.21 -12.60 26.26
C ASN A 235 -11.33 -13.59 25.89
N GLY A 236 -11.29 -14.19 24.71
CA GLY A 236 -12.28 -15.16 24.25
C GLY A 236 -13.62 -14.56 23.80
N ARG A 237 -13.68 -13.25 23.53
CA ARG A 237 -14.86 -12.61 22.93
C ARG A 237 -14.81 -12.80 21.42
N GLU A 238 -15.75 -13.58 20.91
CA GLU A 238 -15.84 -13.87 19.48
C GLU A 238 -16.68 -12.82 18.72
N TRP A 239 -16.79 -13.01 17.40
CA TRP A 239 -17.57 -12.17 16.50
C TRP A 239 -19.07 -12.15 16.85
N GLU A 240 -19.58 -13.20 17.51
CA GLU A 240 -20.98 -13.30 17.95
C GLU A 240 -21.34 -12.26 19.02
N GLU A 241 -20.38 -11.89 19.88
CA GLU A 241 -20.59 -10.90 20.93
C GLU A 241 -20.11 -9.51 20.52
N SER A 242 -19.00 -9.44 19.78
CA SER A 242 -18.38 -8.16 19.39
C SER A 242 -19.00 -7.52 18.15
N GLY A 243 -19.67 -8.30 17.30
CA GLY A 243 -20.17 -7.85 16.00
C GLY A 243 -19.08 -7.52 14.98
N ASN A 244 -17.81 -7.72 15.33
CA ASN A 244 -16.68 -7.45 14.47
C ASN A 244 -16.44 -8.64 13.54
N PHE A 245 -16.41 -8.37 12.23
CA PHE A 245 -16.17 -9.38 11.19
C PHE A 245 -17.07 -10.62 11.31
N PRO A 246 -18.40 -10.47 11.27
CA PRO A 246 -19.32 -11.59 11.46
C PRO A 246 -19.21 -12.59 10.33
N ARG A 247 -19.29 -13.88 10.69
CA ARG A 247 -19.21 -14.99 9.72
C ARG A 247 -20.57 -15.42 9.20
N VAL A 248 -21.63 -15.10 9.94
CA VAL A 248 -23.02 -15.37 9.60
C VAL A 248 -23.75 -14.05 9.55
N THR A 249 -24.41 -13.78 8.43
CA THR A 249 -25.20 -12.57 8.22
C THR A 249 -26.57 -12.94 7.65
N LEU A 250 -27.51 -12.01 7.73
CA LEU A 250 -28.86 -12.15 7.22
C LEU A 250 -29.01 -11.35 5.92
N CYS A 251 -29.80 -11.89 5.01
CA CYS A 251 -30.14 -11.28 3.73
C CYS A 251 -31.65 -11.27 3.60
N ASP A 252 -32.21 -10.10 3.27
CA ASP A 252 -33.62 -10.00 2.91
C ASP A 252 -33.75 -10.36 1.42
N PHE A 253 -34.40 -11.48 1.12
CA PHE A 253 -34.64 -11.98 -0.23
C PHE A 253 -36.10 -11.73 -0.62
N GLU A 254 -36.32 -10.86 -1.61
CA GLU A 254 -37.63 -10.45 -2.14
C GLU A 254 -38.01 -11.17 -3.44
#